data_AF-J0LYP1-F1
#
_entry.id   AF-J0LYP1-F1
#
_cell.length_a   1.000
_cell.length_b   1.000
_cell.length_c   1.000
_cell.angle_alpha   90.00
_cell.angle_beta   90.00
_cell.angle_gamma   90.00
#
_symmetry.space_group_name_H-M   'P 1'
#
loop_
_entity.id
_entity.type
_entity.pdbx_description
1 polymer ?
#
loop_
_entity_poly.entity_id
_entity_poly.type
_entity_poly.pdbx_seq_one_letter_code
_entity_poly.pdbx_strand_id
1 'polypeptide(L)'
;MTKQIEELAKSLGRSISVHSTDEYFIQIDEEGIRRYVFDKKKLNEYHQNNQEAFKQALENRIDIVVCDNTNFESWQSKPYTDMAREFGYKILLIDFKPRELELH
;
A
#
# COMPACT_ATOMS: atom_id res chain seq x y z
N MET A 1 2.51 -3.21 10.91
CA MET A 1 2.34 -4.55 10.31
C MET A 1 3.13 -4.69 9.02
N THR A 2 3.01 -3.76 8.07
CA THR A 2 3.69 -3.81 6.76
C THR A 2 5.19 -4.11 6.87
N LYS A 3 5.90 -3.46 7.80
CA LYS A 3 7.33 -3.75 8.07
C LYS A 3 7.63 -5.21 8.43
N GLN A 4 6.78 -5.86 9.23
CA GLN A 4 6.96 -7.29 9.58
C GLN A 4 6.72 -8.20 8.38
N ILE A 5 5.77 -7.85 7.50
CA ILE A 5 5.53 -8.56 6.24
C ILE A 5 6.75 -8.42 5.33
N GLU A 6 7.33 -7.22 5.23
CA GLU A 6 8.55 -6.99 4.46
C GLU A 6 9.76 -7.77 5.00
N GLU A 7 9.98 -7.75 6.31
CA GLU A 7 11.06 -8.49 6.96
C GLU A 7 10.92 -10.01 6.71
N LEU A 8 9.70 -10.54 6.87
CA LEU A 8 9.42 -11.96 6.63
C LEU A 8 9.61 -12.32 5.15
N ALA A 9 9.07 -11.51 4.22
CA ALA A 9 9.23 -11.73 2.79
C ALA A 9 10.71 -11.80 2.39
N LYS A 10 11.51 -10.83 2.88
CA LYS A 10 12.97 -10.80 2.66
C LYS A 10 13.65 -12.02 3.25
N SER A 11 13.29 -12.45 4.46
CA SER A 11 13.88 -13.66 5.07
C SER A 11 13.56 -14.95 4.30
N LEU A 12 12.45 -14.97 3.56
CA LEU A 12 12.04 -16.10 2.72
C LEU A 12 12.59 -15.99 1.28
N GLY A 13 13.44 -15.00 1.00
CA GLY A 13 13.99 -14.76 -0.34
C GLY A 13 12.93 -14.33 -1.36
N ARG A 14 11.82 -13.74 -0.90
CA ARG A 14 10.74 -13.24 -1.76
C ARG A 14 10.87 -11.75 -2.00
N SER A 15 10.60 -11.35 -3.24
CA SER A 15 10.49 -9.95 -3.61
C SER A 15 9.20 -9.36 -3.03
N ILE A 16 9.27 -8.13 -2.52
CA ILE A 16 8.11 -7.43 -1.97
C ILE A 16 8.09 -5.97 -2.39
N SER A 17 6.90 -5.46 -2.71
CA SER A 17 6.66 -4.04 -2.97
C SER A 17 5.46 -3.55 -2.18
N VAL A 18 5.58 -2.37 -1.58
CA VAL A 18 4.56 -1.74 -0.74
C VAL A 18 4.11 -0.44 -1.39
N HIS A 19 2.80 -0.27 -1.53
CA HIS A 19 2.18 0.84 -2.23
C HIS A 19 1.18 1.54 -1.32
N SER A 20 1.53 2.74 -0.87
CA SER A 20 0.68 3.62 -0.06
C SER A 20 0.52 4.97 -0.74
N THR A 21 -0.70 5.49 -0.79
CA THR A 21 -0.93 6.85 -1.31
C THR A 21 -0.28 7.91 -0.42
N ASP A 22 -0.18 7.67 0.89
CA ASP A 22 0.41 8.61 1.83
C ASP A 22 1.92 8.81 1.64
N GLU A 23 2.63 7.85 1.04
CA GLU A 23 4.06 7.98 0.74
C GLU A 23 4.33 9.13 -0.23
N TYR A 24 3.39 9.43 -1.14
CA TYR A 24 3.52 10.56 -2.07
C TYR A 24 3.38 11.92 -1.38
N PHE A 25 2.82 11.97 -0.17
CA PHE A 25 2.75 13.19 0.66
C PHE A 25 3.98 13.36 1.55
N ILE A 26 4.94 12.44 1.51
CA ILE A 26 6.20 12.58 2.25
C ILE A 26 7.16 13.46 1.46
N GLN A 27 7.62 14.54 2.09
CA GLN A 27 8.71 15.37 1.63
C GLN A 27 9.95 15.08 2.46
N ILE A 28 11.12 15.11 1.83
CA ILE A 28 12.42 14.99 2.48
C ILE A 28 13.07 16.37 2.40
N ASP A 29 13.40 16.95 3.56
CA ASP A 29 14.12 18.22 3.59
C ASP A 29 15.62 18.03 3.31
N GLU A 30 16.36 19.15 3.30
CA GLU A 30 17.81 19.17 3.01
C GLU A 30 18.64 18.35 4.03
N GLU A 31 18.10 18.12 5.24
CA GLU A 31 18.72 17.31 6.30
C GLU A 31 18.35 15.82 6.20
N GLY A 32 17.50 15.45 5.24
CA GLY A 32 17.03 14.07 5.07
C GLY A 32 15.82 13.71 5.96
N ILE A 33 15.22 14.68 6.65
CA ILE A 33 14.09 14.43 7.55
C ILE A 33 12.80 14.30 6.74
N ARG A 34 12.10 13.19 6.94
CA ARG A 34 10.79 12.91 6.32
C ARG A 34 9.69 13.69 7.03
N ARG A 35 8.91 14.46 6.29
CA ARG A 35 7.75 15.23 6.78
C ARG A 35 6.53 14.94 5.94
N TYR A 36 5.40 14.68 6.60
CA TYR A 36 4.12 14.51 5.93
C TYR A 36 3.48 15.87 5.64
N VAL A 37 3.20 16.14 4.36
CA VAL A 37 2.62 17.42 3.90
C VAL A 37 1.42 17.12 3.02
N PHE A 38 0.23 17.10 3.62
CA PHE A 38 -1.01 16.80 2.89
C PHE A 38 -1.45 17.97 2.00
N ASP A 39 -1.76 17.67 0.74
CA ASP A 39 -2.45 18.56 -0.19
C ASP A 39 -3.64 17.84 -0.84
N LYS A 40 -4.85 18.28 -0.48
CA LYS A 40 -6.09 17.72 -1.03
C LYS A 40 -6.14 17.80 -2.57
N LYS A 41 -5.53 18.80 -3.20
CA LYS A 41 -5.51 18.94 -4.66
C LYS A 41 -4.71 17.83 -5.34
N LYS A 42 -3.73 17.26 -4.63
CA LYS A 42 -2.87 16.17 -5.10
C LYS A 42 -3.42 14.78 -4.81
N LEU A 43 -4.43 14.66 -3.96
CA LEU A 43 -4.96 13.37 -3.52
C LEU A 43 -5.35 12.43 -4.68
N ASN A 44 -6.08 12.95 -5.68
CA ASN A 44 -6.49 12.15 -6.84
C ASN A 44 -5.29 11.71 -7.70
N GLU A 45 -4.34 12.62 -7.93
CA GLU A 45 -3.11 12.36 -8.69
C GLU A 45 -2.28 11.28 -7.98
N TYR A 46 -2.11 11.39 -6.67
CA TYR A 46 -1.33 10.43 -5.89
C TYR A 46 -2.00 9.07 -5.78
N HIS A 47 -3.33 9.01 -5.72
CA HIS A 47 -4.04 7.73 -5.86
C HIS A 47 -3.79 7.07 -7.22
N GLN A 48 -3.82 7.83 -8.32
CA GLN A 48 -3.53 7.31 -9.66
C GLN A 48 -2.09 6.81 -9.76
N ASN A 49 -1.12 7.61 -9.27
CA ASN A 49 0.28 7.21 -9.24
C ASN A 49 0.50 5.92 -8.42
N ASN A 50 -0.17 5.81 -7.27
CA ASN A 50 -0.08 4.62 -6.43
C ASN A 50 -0.68 3.37 -7.12
N GLN A 51 -1.80 3.52 -7.84
CA GLN A 51 -2.41 2.42 -8.61
C GLN A 51 -1.50 1.97 -9.76
N GLU A 52 -0.89 2.93 -10.47
CA GLU A 52 0.03 2.63 -11.57
C GLU A 52 1.30 1.94 -11.05
N ALA A 53 1.89 2.42 -9.94
CA ALA A 53 3.03 1.77 -9.30
C ALA A 53 2.70 0.34 -8.84
N PHE A 54 1.51 0.14 -8.27
CA PHE A 54 1.03 -1.20 -7.88
C PHE A 54 0.92 -2.12 -9.10
N LYS A 55 0.36 -1.62 -10.20
CA LYS A 55 0.26 -2.37 -11.46
C LYS A 55 1.63 -2.77 -11.99
N GLN A 56 2.59 -1.84 -12.00
CA GLN A 56 3.96 -2.11 -12.44
C GLN A 56 4.63 -3.20 -11.59
N ALA A 57 4.36 -3.26 -10.27
CA ALA A 57 4.85 -4.35 -9.43
C ALA A 57 4.27 -5.72 -9.83
N LEU A 58 2.99 -5.77 -10.24
CA LEU A 58 2.38 -6.99 -10.76
C LEU A 58 2.98 -7.40 -12.12
N GLU A 59 3.18 -6.43 -13.02
CA GLU A 59 3.82 -6.64 -14.33
C GLU A 59 5.24 -7.18 -14.19
N ASN A 60 5.99 -6.66 -13.21
CA ASN A 60 7.34 -7.10 -12.86
C ASN A 60 7.39 -8.42 -12.09
N ARG A 61 6.24 -9.08 -11.87
CA ARG A 61 6.12 -10.38 -11.19
C ARG A 61 6.71 -10.40 -9.77
N ILE A 62 6.58 -9.28 -9.04
CA ILE A 62 6.95 -9.21 -7.63
C ILE A 62 6.14 -10.25 -6.84
N ASP A 63 6.78 -11.07 -6.00
CA ASP A 63 6.12 -12.19 -5.31
C ASP A 63 4.97 -11.71 -4.40
N ILE A 64 5.18 -10.60 -3.70
CA ILE A 64 4.24 -10.03 -2.73
C ILE A 64 4.06 -8.54 -3.03
N VAL A 65 2.84 -8.12 -3.36
CA VAL A 65 2.51 -6.71 -3.60
C VAL A 65 1.47 -6.27 -2.58
N VAL A 66 1.81 -5.26 -1.76
CA VAL A 66 0.97 -4.77 -0.67
C VAL A 66 0.35 -3.43 -1.06
N CYS A 67 -0.97 -3.33 -0.97
CA CYS A 67 -1.68 -2.05 -0.99
C CYS A 67 -1.90 -1.60 0.47
N ASP A 68 -1.11 -0.65 0.94
CA ASP A 68 -1.14 -0.11 2.32
C ASP A 68 -1.97 1.17 2.35
N ASN A 69 -3.26 1.02 2.03
CA ASN A 69 -4.29 2.05 2.12
C ASN A 69 -5.38 1.56 3.07
N THR A 70 -6.15 2.51 3.63
CA THR A 70 -7.22 2.21 4.58
C THR A 70 -8.29 1.28 4.03
N ASN A 71 -8.68 1.45 2.76
CA ASN A 71 -9.64 0.59 2.06
C ASN A 71 -10.94 0.33 2.86
N PHE A 72 -11.46 1.35 3.55
CA PHE A 72 -12.67 1.26 4.37
C PHE A 72 -13.89 0.76 3.58
N GLU A 73 -13.97 1.16 2.31
CA GLU A 73 -15.07 0.79 1.44
C GLU A 73 -14.59 -0.14 0.32
N SER A 74 -15.42 -1.13 -0.03
CA SER A 74 -15.09 -2.13 -1.05
C SER A 74 -14.67 -1.56 -2.41
N TRP A 75 -15.22 -0.39 -2.78
CA TRP A 75 -14.89 0.27 -4.04
C TRP A 75 -13.47 0.86 -4.06
N GLN A 76 -12.88 1.16 -2.89
CA GLN A 76 -11.52 1.72 -2.77
C GLN A 76 -10.46 0.67 -3.09
N SER A 77 -10.69 -0.59 -2.68
CA SER A 77 -9.77 -1.70 -2.96
C SER A 77 -10.02 -2.35 -4.33
N LYS A 78 -11.20 -2.16 -4.93
CA LYS A 78 -11.58 -2.72 -6.23
C LYS A 78 -10.50 -2.60 -7.32
N PRO A 79 -9.93 -1.41 -7.65
CA PRO A 79 -8.93 -1.30 -8.71
C PRO A 79 -7.70 -2.18 -8.45
N TYR A 80 -7.21 -2.26 -7.21
CA TYR A 80 -6.09 -3.10 -6.84
C TYR A 80 -6.43 -4.59 -6.98
N THR A 81 -7.62 -5.00 -6.52
CA THR A 81 -8.05 -6.40 -6.60
C THR A 81 -8.29 -6.86 -8.03
N ASP A 82 -8.80 -6.01 -8.91
CA ASP A 82 -9.04 -6.35 -10.30
C ASP A 82 -7.72 -6.56 -11.04
N MET A 83 -6.77 -5.62 -10.91
CA MET A 83 -5.43 -5.78 -11.46
C MET A 83 -4.76 -7.05 -10.93
N ALA A 84 -4.81 -7.30 -9.62
CA ALA A 84 -4.22 -8.52 -9.04
C ALA A 84 -4.83 -9.81 -9.63
N ARG A 85 -6.14 -9.86 -9.86
CA ARG A 85 -6.80 -11.01 -10.52
C ARG A 85 -6.34 -11.18 -11.96
N GLU A 86 -6.22 -10.10 -12.73
CA GLU A 86 -5.75 -10.14 -14.12
C GLU A 86 -4.34 -10.73 -14.25
N PHE A 87 -3.45 -10.43 -13.30
CA PHE A 87 -2.09 -10.97 -13.28
C PHE A 87 -1.97 -12.35 -12.59
N GLY A 88 -3.07 -12.92 -12.09
CA GLY A 88 -3.12 -14.25 -11.48
C GLY A 88 -2.70 -14.32 -10.01
N TYR A 89 -2.68 -13.18 -9.31
CA TYR A 89 -2.31 -13.12 -7.89
C TYR A 89 -3.44 -13.63 -7.00
N LYS A 90 -3.05 -14.29 -5.90
CA LYS A 90 -3.97 -14.56 -4.78
C LYS A 90 -4.09 -13.31 -3.92
N ILE A 91 -5.31 -12.98 -3.53
CA ILE A 91 -5.62 -11.76 -2.78
C ILE A 91 -5.92 -12.13 -1.33
N LEU A 92 -5.23 -11.47 -0.40
CA LEU A 92 -5.52 -11.52 1.03
C LEU A 92 -5.94 -10.12 1.49
N LEU A 93 -7.08 -10.02 2.16
CA LEU A 93 -7.51 -8.81 2.84
C LEU A 93 -7.22 -8.96 4.33
N ILE A 94 -6.47 -8.01 4.89
CA ILE A 94 -6.12 -7.98 6.31
C ILE A 94 -6.84 -6.79 6.93
N ASP A 95 -7.84 -7.08 7.75
CA ASP A 95 -8.63 -6.07 8.47
C ASP A 95 -8.29 -6.09 9.97
N PHE A 96 -8.24 -4.90 10.57
CA PHE A 96 -8.00 -4.72 12.00
C PHE A 96 -9.31 -4.37 12.67
N LYS A 97 -9.89 -5.35 13.37
CA LYS A 97 -11.04 -5.07 14.23
C LYS A 97 -10.60 -4.12 15.35
N PRO A 98 -11.17 -2.91 15.44
CA PRO A 98 -10.84 -1.99 16.52
C PRO A 98 -11.14 -2.66 17.87
N ARG A 99 -10.26 -2.46 18.85
CA ARG A 99 -10.51 -2.86 20.23
C ARG A 99 -11.60 -1.96 20.81
N GLU A 100 -12.45 -2.51 21.68
CA GLU A 100 -13.49 -1.72 22.35
C GLU A 100 -12.83 -0.59 23.15
N LEU A 101 -13.30 0.64 22.91
CA LEU A 101 -12.78 1.85 23.58
C LEU A 101 -12.94 1.77 25.10
N GLU A 102 -13.93 1.02 25.58
CA GLU A 102 -14.24 0.83 27.01
C GLU A 102 -13.18 0.00 27.76
N LEU A 103 -12.29 -0.69 27.04
CA LEU A 103 -11.21 -1.51 27.61
C LEU A 103 -9.87 -0.74 27.70
N HIS A 104 -9.89 0.59 27.53
CA HIS A 104 -8.73 1.50 27.52
C HIS A 104 -8.99 2.74 28.38
#